data_AF-A0A259HA72-F1
#
_entry.id   AF-A0A259HA72-F1
#
_cell.length_a   1.000
_cell.length_b   1.000
_cell.length_c   1.000
_cell.angle_alpha   90.00
_cell.angle_beta   90.00
_cell.angle_gamma   90.00
#
_symmetry.space_group_name_H-M   'P 1'
#
loop_
_entity.id
_entity.type
_entity.pdbx_description
1 polymer ?
#
loop_
_entity_poly.entity_id
_entity_poly.type
_entity_poly.pdbx_seq_one_letter_code
_entity_poly.pdbx_strand_id
1 'polypeptide(L)'
;MASVPTSRFTQVPAPLLGNEGVPAAMTFNWGFEMPDGSRFSDDQWTPLRHAAELFLLSLRHDPPEGRMPLRKETIRGHFSHIRFLARWMAAENVRRFRDLDQDTVGRFVAMLRARPGRNGALLSLSTAEGHLGTIRTFHMQRDKLDDAPPTAPPRAASVGKRHWKPYGGHPYTPDEIAVPLISGAIELLGDPADQIIALRDRLADLYERLRPRHQGRMLHWHIRRAMLAEPCPCADRYPNPEWPLRRLAFMLDRLGDACFTVIAYLVGARASEILRLEEGCLERRATDEDGEEHVYLVGTITKTSLTEHGDLHRWLAPEPVQRAIHILERLSAPLRELSGEKNLWLHQLGRGRSPLPTMMPVARLRSPMVNVRLNERLAP
;
A
#
# COMPACT_ATOMS: atom_id res chain seq x y z
N MET A 1 15.12 -43.47 -9.49
CA MET A 1 14.99 -42.04 -9.82
C MET A 1 13.65 -41.84 -10.50
N ALA A 2 12.61 -41.54 -9.71
CA ALA A 2 11.24 -41.43 -10.21
C ALA A 2 10.92 -39.98 -10.59
N SER A 3 10.35 -39.81 -11.78
CA SER A 3 9.97 -38.53 -12.38
C SER A 3 8.99 -37.75 -11.49
N VAL A 4 9.32 -36.50 -11.18
CA VAL A 4 8.44 -35.56 -10.46
C VAL A 4 7.25 -35.21 -11.36
N PRO A 5 5.99 -35.38 -10.91
CA PRO A 5 4.84 -34.97 -11.71
C PRO A 5 4.77 -33.44 -11.73
N THR A 6 5.03 -32.87 -12.90
CA THR A 6 4.87 -31.44 -13.19
C THR A 6 3.62 -31.29 -14.06
N SER A 7 2.53 -30.77 -13.51
CA SER A 7 1.35 -30.44 -14.33
C SER A 7 1.69 -29.25 -15.22
N ARG A 8 1.65 -29.43 -16.54
CA ARG A 8 1.67 -28.33 -17.52
C ARG A 8 0.24 -27.95 -17.85
N PHE A 9 -0.08 -26.66 -17.75
CA PHE A 9 -1.37 -26.13 -18.18
C PHE A 9 -1.42 -26.10 -19.72
N THR A 10 -2.24 -26.95 -20.34
CA THR A 10 -2.40 -27.02 -21.81
C THR A 10 -3.61 -26.18 -22.25
N GLN A 11 -3.41 -25.30 -23.23
CA GLN A 11 -4.47 -24.52 -23.89
C GLN A 11 -5.35 -25.40 -24.79
N VAL A 12 -6.63 -25.03 -24.92
CA VAL A 12 -7.54 -25.40 -26.03
C VAL A 12 -7.72 -24.14 -26.90
N PRO A 13 -7.80 -24.24 -28.24
CA PRO A 13 -7.39 -23.15 -29.12
C PRO A 13 -8.48 -22.10 -29.35
N ALA A 14 -8.08 -20.84 -29.41
CA ALA A 14 -8.85 -19.74 -30.01
C ALA A 14 -8.04 -19.14 -31.17
N PRO A 15 -8.68 -18.72 -32.27
CA PRO A 15 -7.99 -18.45 -33.53
C PRO A 15 -7.31 -17.08 -33.55
N LEU A 16 -6.13 -17.08 -34.18
CA LEU A 16 -5.50 -15.99 -34.95
C LEU A 16 -5.43 -14.60 -34.31
N LEU A 17 -4.39 -14.36 -33.51
CA LEU A 17 -3.66 -13.08 -33.51
C LEU A 17 -2.15 -13.36 -33.32
N GLY A 18 -1.37 -12.43 -33.87
CA GLY A 18 0.06 -12.55 -34.20
C GLY A 18 1.00 -13.10 -33.13
N ASN A 19 2.07 -13.66 -33.66
CA ASN A 19 3.17 -14.35 -33.01
C ASN A 19 3.99 -13.39 -32.12
N GLU A 20 3.65 -13.26 -30.83
CA GLU A 20 4.56 -12.71 -29.81
C GLU A 20 4.63 -13.68 -28.61
N GLY A 21 5.87 -14.05 -28.25
CA GLY A 21 6.30 -14.92 -27.15
C GLY A 21 5.23 -15.64 -26.32
N VAL A 22 5.06 -16.94 -26.54
CA VAL A 22 4.25 -17.84 -25.70
C VAL A 22 4.63 -17.62 -24.21
N PRO A 23 3.74 -17.11 -23.35
CA PRO A 23 4.07 -16.85 -21.96
C PRO A 23 4.34 -18.18 -21.25
N ALA A 24 5.53 -18.34 -20.66
CA ALA A 24 5.92 -19.57 -19.95
C ALA A 24 4.80 -20.09 -19.03
N ALA A 25 4.40 -21.35 -19.23
CA ALA A 25 3.40 -22.03 -18.43
C ALA A 25 3.80 -22.00 -16.95
N MET A 26 2.85 -21.67 -16.07
CA MET A 26 3.12 -21.61 -14.65
C MET A 26 3.23 -23.04 -14.08
N THR A 27 4.35 -23.38 -13.45
CA THR A 27 4.55 -24.72 -12.88
C THR A 27 4.55 -24.64 -11.35
N PHE A 28 3.84 -25.57 -10.71
CA PHE A 28 3.82 -25.73 -9.26
C PHE A 28 4.45 -27.06 -8.88
N ASN A 29 5.25 -27.05 -7.82
CA ASN A 29 5.80 -28.28 -7.26
C ASN A 29 4.86 -28.84 -6.19
N TRP A 30 3.98 -29.75 -6.60
CA TRP A 30 3.06 -30.47 -5.71
C TRP A 30 3.71 -31.61 -4.92
N GLY A 31 4.98 -31.96 -5.17
CA GLY A 31 5.67 -33.07 -4.52
C GLY A 31 6.25 -32.72 -3.13
N PHE A 32 5.63 -31.84 -2.37
CA PHE A 32 6.11 -31.47 -1.05
C PHE A 32 5.75 -32.52 0.01
N GLU A 33 6.62 -32.65 1.01
CA GLU A 33 6.46 -33.60 2.12
C GLU A 33 5.30 -33.18 3.04
N MET A 34 4.52 -34.19 3.44
CA MET A 34 3.36 -34.13 4.32
C MET A 34 3.72 -34.62 5.74
N PRO A 35 2.94 -34.27 6.78
CA PRO A 35 3.26 -34.64 8.16
C PRO A 35 3.35 -36.14 8.43
N ASP A 36 2.69 -36.96 7.61
CA ASP A 36 2.68 -38.43 7.66
C ASP A 36 3.87 -39.07 6.91
N GLY A 37 4.82 -38.26 6.41
CA GLY A 37 5.96 -38.71 5.62
C GLY A 37 5.65 -39.02 4.15
N SER A 38 4.38 -38.93 3.75
CA SER A 38 3.98 -39.07 2.34
C SER A 38 4.28 -37.79 1.54
N ARG A 39 4.11 -37.84 0.22
CA ARG A 39 4.16 -36.66 -0.64
C ARG A 39 2.76 -36.21 -0.99
N PHE A 40 2.54 -34.90 -1.10
CA PHE A 40 1.26 -34.36 -1.57
C PHE A 40 0.93 -34.73 -3.04
N SER A 41 1.89 -35.33 -3.75
CA SER A 41 1.67 -35.95 -5.06
C SER A 41 0.97 -37.32 -5.00
N ASP A 42 0.94 -37.96 -3.85
CA ASP A 42 0.46 -39.34 -3.68
C ASP A 42 -1.08 -39.40 -3.75
N ASP A 43 -1.61 -40.56 -4.15
CA ASP A 43 -3.04 -40.72 -4.49
C ASP A 43 -3.99 -40.32 -3.35
N GLN A 44 -3.58 -40.56 -2.10
CA GLN A 44 -4.35 -40.21 -0.91
C GLN A 44 -4.62 -38.71 -0.74
N TRP A 45 -3.83 -37.84 -1.38
CA TRP A 45 -3.99 -36.38 -1.34
C TRP A 45 -4.62 -35.81 -2.61
N THR A 46 -4.95 -36.67 -3.58
CA THR A 46 -5.55 -36.25 -4.87
C THR A 46 -6.77 -35.34 -4.70
N PRO A 47 -7.72 -35.61 -3.76
CA PRO A 47 -8.87 -34.72 -3.58
C PRO A 47 -8.46 -33.27 -3.20
N LEU A 48 -7.57 -33.10 -2.22
CA LEU A 48 -7.07 -31.78 -1.81
C LEU A 48 -6.22 -31.14 -2.92
N ARG A 49 -5.39 -31.92 -3.61
CA ARG A 49 -4.57 -31.41 -4.71
C ARG A 49 -5.46 -30.87 -5.84
N HIS A 50 -6.46 -31.64 -6.24
CA HIS A 50 -7.36 -31.27 -7.31
C HIS A 50 -8.16 -30.01 -6.98
N ALA A 51 -8.71 -29.92 -5.77
CA ALA A 51 -9.40 -28.72 -5.30
C ALA A 51 -8.50 -27.48 -5.28
N ALA A 52 -7.24 -27.64 -4.84
CA ALA A 52 -6.26 -26.56 -4.85
C ALA A 52 -5.86 -26.14 -6.28
N GLU A 53 -5.72 -27.07 -7.21
CA GLU A 53 -5.44 -26.80 -8.63
C GLU A 53 -6.58 -26.01 -9.27
N LEU A 54 -7.82 -26.46 -9.10
CA LEU A 54 -9.02 -25.77 -9.60
C LEU A 54 -9.15 -24.37 -9.01
N PHE A 55 -8.88 -24.21 -7.71
CA PHE A 55 -8.85 -22.90 -7.09
C PHE A 55 -7.82 -21.98 -7.75
N LEU A 56 -6.56 -22.41 -7.89
CA LEU A 56 -5.50 -21.58 -8.49
C LEU A 56 -5.78 -21.24 -9.96
N LEU A 57 -6.39 -22.18 -10.70
CA LEU A 57 -6.89 -21.96 -12.06
C LEU A 57 -8.00 -20.91 -12.12
N SER A 58 -8.97 -21.00 -11.22
CA SER A 58 -10.09 -20.04 -11.15
C SER A 58 -9.57 -18.61 -10.97
N LEU A 59 -8.52 -18.39 -10.16
CA LEU A 59 -7.96 -17.05 -9.94
C LEU A 59 -7.37 -16.39 -11.20
N ARG A 60 -7.06 -17.18 -12.23
CA ARG A 60 -6.51 -16.70 -13.49
C ARG A 60 -7.55 -16.60 -14.59
N HIS A 61 -8.45 -17.56 -14.68
CA HIS A 61 -9.39 -17.68 -15.81
C HIS A 61 -10.79 -17.18 -15.50
N ASP A 62 -11.21 -17.25 -14.23
CA ASP A 62 -12.54 -16.86 -13.79
C ASP A 62 -12.50 -16.34 -12.34
N PRO A 63 -11.85 -15.17 -12.13
CA PRO A 63 -11.67 -14.62 -10.81
C PRO A 63 -13.03 -14.31 -10.15
N PRO A 64 -13.07 -14.10 -8.82
CA PRO A 64 -14.30 -13.70 -8.16
C PRO A 64 -14.87 -12.41 -8.79
N GLU A 65 -16.19 -12.29 -8.82
CA GLU A 65 -16.87 -11.15 -9.45
C GLU A 65 -16.30 -9.79 -9.01
N GLY A 66 -16.11 -8.89 -9.97
CA GLY A 66 -15.50 -7.58 -9.76
C GLY A 66 -13.97 -7.58 -9.59
N ARG A 67 -13.28 -8.69 -9.86
CA ARG A 67 -11.81 -8.76 -9.84
C ARG A 67 -11.22 -9.06 -11.21
N MET A 68 -10.03 -8.50 -11.42
CA MET A 68 -9.19 -8.83 -12.56
C MET A 68 -8.43 -10.15 -12.32
N PRO A 69 -8.06 -10.89 -13.38
CA PRO A 69 -7.16 -12.04 -13.31
C PRO A 69 -5.89 -11.74 -12.50
N LEU A 70 -5.54 -12.62 -11.56
CA LEU A 70 -4.36 -12.41 -10.71
C LEU A 70 -3.05 -12.61 -11.49
N ARG A 71 -2.01 -11.87 -11.08
CA ARG A 71 -0.63 -12.02 -11.57
C ARG A 71 -0.02 -13.33 -11.10
N LYS A 72 0.97 -13.84 -11.86
CA LYS A 72 1.68 -15.09 -11.56
C LYS A 72 2.27 -15.10 -10.14
N GLU A 73 2.92 -14.02 -9.71
CA GLU A 73 3.45 -13.85 -8.35
C GLU A 73 2.39 -13.97 -7.26
N THR A 74 1.21 -13.38 -7.46
CA THR A 74 0.12 -13.43 -6.48
C THR A 74 -0.43 -14.85 -6.37
N ILE A 75 -0.56 -15.55 -7.49
CA ILE A 75 -0.98 -16.96 -7.51
C ILE A 75 0.09 -17.84 -6.84
N ARG A 76 1.39 -17.58 -7.04
CA ARG A 76 2.49 -18.26 -6.31
C ARG A 76 2.42 -18.03 -4.79
N GLY A 77 2.01 -16.83 -4.38
CA GLY A 77 1.71 -16.50 -2.98
C GLY A 77 0.58 -17.37 -2.42
N HIS A 78 -0.55 -17.47 -3.14
CA HIS A 78 -1.65 -18.35 -2.77
C HIS A 78 -1.22 -19.82 -2.70
N PHE A 79 -0.45 -20.33 -3.66
CA PHE A 79 0.10 -21.68 -3.62
C PHE A 79 0.96 -21.92 -2.37
N SER A 80 1.80 -20.96 -1.98
CA SER A 80 2.60 -21.06 -0.76
C SER A 80 1.74 -21.14 0.49
N HIS A 81 0.62 -20.40 0.54
CA HIS A 81 -0.33 -20.47 1.64
C HIS A 81 -1.14 -21.78 1.64
N ILE A 82 -1.53 -22.29 0.47
CA ILE A 82 -2.21 -23.59 0.32
C ILE A 82 -1.31 -24.72 0.79
N ARG A 83 -0.03 -24.73 0.41
CA ARG A 83 0.93 -25.75 0.87
C ARG A 83 0.98 -25.81 2.40
N PHE A 84 0.98 -24.65 3.03
CA PHE A 84 0.96 -24.57 4.48
C PHE A 84 -0.37 -25.07 5.07
N LEU A 85 -1.49 -24.63 4.49
CA LEU A 85 -2.83 -25.04 4.92
C LEU A 85 -3.04 -26.55 4.76
N ALA A 86 -2.66 -27.15 3.63
CA ALA A 86 -2.78 -28.57 3.36
C ALA A 86 -2.00 -29.43 4.37
N ARG A 87 -0.79 -29.01 4.76
CA ARG A 87 -0.02 -29.67 5.82
C ARG A 87 -0.71 -29.61 7.17
N TRP A 88 -1.31 -28.46 7.50
CA TRP A 88 -2.06 -28.33 8.74
C TRP A 88 -3.34 -29.19 8.72
N MET A 89 -4.09 -29.16 7.61
CA MET A 89 -5.28 -29.99 7.41
C MET A 89 -4.94 -31.48 7.57
N ALA A 90 -3.83 -31.93 6.99
CA ALA A 90 -3.35 -33.31 7.16
C ALA A 90 -3.06 -33.67 8.62
N ALA A 91 -2.41 -32.78 9.37
CA ALA A 91 -2.13 -33.00 10.80
C ALA A 91 -3.41 -33.06 11.66
N GLU A 92 -4.45 -32.33 11.28
CA GLU A 92 -5.75 -32.30 11.95
C GLU A 92 -6.76 -33.31 11.37
N ASN A 93 -6.31 -34.21 10.48
CA ASN A 93 -7.13 -35.20 9.77
C ASN A 93 -8.28 -34.63 8.92
N VAL A 94 -8.15 -33.39 8.45
CA VAL A 94 -9.08 -32.74 7.52
C VAL A 94 -8.67 -33.08 6.09
N ARG A 95 -9.56 -33.73 5.33
CA ARG A 95 -9.25 -34.28 3.97
C ARG A 95 -9.89 -33.50 2.83
N ARG A 96 -10.72 -32.50 3.12
CA ARG A 96 -11.43 -31.67 2.13
C ARG A 96 -11.44 -30.21 2.58
N PHE A 97 -11.35 -29.27 1.64
CA PHE A 97 -11.43 -27.85 1.98
C PHE A 97 -12.85 -27.42 2.39
N ARG A 98 -13.89 -28.14 1.95
CA ARG A 98 -15.26 -27.94 2.41
C ARG A 98 -15.46 -28.24 3.90
N ASP A 99 -14.60 -29.07 4.48
CA ASP A 99 -14.64 -29.39 5.91
C ASP A 99 -13.97 -28.30 6.78
N LEU A 100 -13.49 -27.20 6.16
CA LEU A 100 -13.04 -26.01 6.87
C LEU A 100 -14.24 -25.16 7.34
N ASP A 101 -15.00 -25.72 8.27
CA ASP A 101 -16.06 -25.05 9.00
C ASP A 101 -15.52 -24.00 9.99
N GLN A 102 -16.44 -23.33 10.69
CA GLN A 102 -16.10 -22.26 11.64
C GLN A 102 -15.15 -22.74 12.75
N ASP A 103 -15.34 -23.96 13.26
CA ASP A 103 -14.55 -24.51 14.35
C ASP A 103 -13.15 -24.92 13.89
N THR A 104 -13.05 -25.54 12.72
CA THR A 104 -11.78 -25.94 12.10
C THR A 104 -10.96 -24.72 11.71
N VAL A 105 -11.59 -23.70 11.13
CA VAL A 105 -10.94 -22.41 10.88
C VAL A 105 -10.50 -21.74 12.19
N GLY A 106 -11.28 -21.86 13.26
CA GLY A 106 -10.92 -21.40 14.61
C GLY A 106 -9.64 -22.06 15.13
N ARG A 107 -9.53 -23.40 15.01
CA ARG A 107 -8.31 -24.15 15.36
C ARG A 107 -7.10 -23.70 14.52
N PHE A 108 -7.28 -23.48 13.23
CA PHE A 108 -6.21 -22.99 12.35
C PHE A 108 -5.71 -21.61 12.79
N VAL A 109 -6.62 -20.70 13.13
CA VAL A 109 -6.29 -19.35 13.63
C VAL A 109 -5.55 -19.44 14.97
N ALA A 110 -5.99 -20.31 15.88
CA ALA A 110 -5.32 -20.52 17.17
C ALA A 110 -3.88 -21.03 16.98
N MET A 111 -3.67 -22.00 16.09
CA MET A 111 -2.34 -22.49 15.72
C MET A 111 -1.46 -21.38 15.13
N LEU A 112 -2.00 -20.57 14.20
CA LEU A 112 -1.27 -19.43 13.61
C LEU A 112 -0.79 -18.42 14.67
N ARG A 113 -1.54 -18.25 15.77
CA ARG A 113 -1.19 -17.37 16.89
C ARG A 113 -0.10 -17.95 17.78
N ALA A 114 -0.19 -19.25 18.08
CA ALA A 114 0.77 -19.91 18.96
C ALA A 114 2.13 -20.16 18.28
N ARG A 115 2.20 -20.01 16.96
CA ARG A 115 3.39 -20.36 16.19
C ARG A 115 4.53 -19.35 16.36
N PRO A 116 5.72 -19.80 16.80
CA PRO A 116 6.93 -18.98 16.74
C PRO A 116 7.34 -18.81 15.27
N GLY A 117 7.60 -17.57 14.88
CA GLY A 117 8.25 -17.20 13.64
C GLY A 117 9.74 -17.59 13.63
N ARG A 118 10.41 -17.30 12.52
CA ARG A 118 11.81 -17.70 12.25
C ARG A 118 12.83 -17.32 13.34
N ASN A 119 12.54 -16.28 14.13
CA ASN A 119 13.44 -15.76 15.17
C ASN A 119 12.92 -16.02 16.59
N GLY A 120 12.00 -16.98 16.79
CA GLY A 120 11.37 -17.26 18.09
C GLY A 120 10.27 -16.27 18.52
N ALA A 121 10.16 -15.12 17.86
CA ALA A 121 9.05 -14.17 18.03
C ALA A 121 7.77 -14.69 17.35
N LEU A 122 6.58 -14.35 17.87
CA LEU A 122 5.29 -14.75 17.28
C LEU A 122 5.18 -14.38 15.79
N LEU A 123 4.43 -15.18 15.04
CA LEU A 123 4.17 -14.95 13.61
C LEU A 123 3.65 -13.52 13.36
N SER A 124 4.17 -12.84 12.32
CA SER A 124 3.71 -11.49 12.00
C SER A 124 2.23 -11.49 11.61
N LEU A 125 1.49 -10.46 12.02
CA LEU A 125 0.08 -10.28 11.66
C LEU A 125 -0.14 -10.34 10.14
N SER A 126 0.78 -9.76 9.36
CA SER A 126 0.73 -9.77 7.89
C SER A 126 0.78 -11.19 7.31
N THR A 127 1.65 -12.06 7.86
CA THR A 127 1.75 -13.46 7.44
C THR A 127 0.47 -14.24 7.76
N ALA A 128 -0.10 -14.04 8.97
CA ALA A 128 -1.37 -14.64 9.33
C ALA A 128 -2.52 -14.15 8.42
N GLU A 129 -2.56 -12.86 8.11
CA GLU A 129 -3.53 -12.30 7.16
C GLU A 129 -3.40 -12.89 5.75
N GLY A 130 -2.18 -13.21 5.29
CA GLY A 130 -1.95 -13.87 4.01
C GLY A 130 -2.59 -15.26 3.92
N HIS A 131 -2.42 -16.08 4.97
CA HIS A 131 -3.05 -17.40 5.06
C HIS A 131 -4.58 -17.31 5.09
N LEU A 132 -5.12 -16.47 5.98
CA LEU A 132 -6.58 -16.29 6.12
C LEU A 132 -7.18 -15.64 4.87
N GLY A 133 -6.46 -14.73 4.22
CA GLY A 133 -6.87 -14.13 2.94
C GLY A 133 -6.98 -15.16 1.80
N THR A 134 -6.17 -16.23 1.84
CA THR A 134 -6.27 -17.33 0.87
C THR A 134 -7.51 -18.16 1.10
N ILE A 135 -7.81 -18.54 2.35
CA ILE A 135 -9.06 -19.27 2.70
C ILE A 135 -10.28 -18.42 2.32
N ARG A 136 -10.26 -17.11 2.61
CA ARG A 136 -11.33 -16.21 2.19
C ARG A 136 -11.51 -16.17 0.67
N THR A 137 -10.42 -16.08 -0.08
CA THR A 137 -10.50 -16.05 -1.55
C THR A 137 -11.01 -17.37 -2.12
N PHE A 138 -10.69 -18.49 -1.47
CA PHE A 138 -11.26 -19.80 -1.82
C PHE A 138 -12.76 -19.84 -1.56
N HIS A 139 -13.19 -19.40 -0.37
CA HIS A 139 -14.62 -19.27 -0.02
C HIS A 139 -15.40 -18.35 -0.99
N MET A 140 -14.75 -17.33 -1.57
CA MET A 140 -15.39 -16.47 -2.58
C MET A 140 -15.75 -17.22 -3.86
N GLN A 141 -15.02 -18.28 -4.19
CA GLN A 141 -15.22 -19.09 -5.39
C GLN A 141 -16.14 -20.29 -5.13
N ARG A 142 -16.81 -20.37 -3.97
CA ARG A 142 -17.61 -21.53 -3.55
C ARG A 142 -18.77 -21.87 -4.46
N ASP A 143 -19.31 -20.88 -5.17
CA ASP A 143 -20.40 -21.09 -6.12
C ASP A 143 -19.90 -21.81 -7.40
N LYS A 144 -18.58 -21.84 -7.61
CA LYS A 144 -17.89 -22.43 -8.78
C LYS A 144 -17.06 -23.67 -8.43
N LEU A 145 -16.66 -23.79 -7.16
CA LEU A 145 -15.75 -24.83 -6.68
C LEU A 145 -16.46 -25.66 -5.63
N ASP A 146 -16.70 -26.93 -5.95
CA ASP A 146 -17.39 -27.86 -5.06
C ASP A 146 -16.70 -27.93 -3.68
N ASP A 147 -15.39 -28.14 -3.64
CA ASP A 147 -14.67 -28.31 -2.37
C ASP A 147 -14.32 -26.97 -1.68
N ALA A 148 -14.95 -25.84 -2.02
CA ALA A 148 -14.60 -24.59 -1.35
C ALA A 148 -14.99 -24.56 0.15
N PRO A 149 -14.23 -23.83 0.99
CA PRO A 149 -14.61 -23.61 2.39
C PRO A 149 -15.99 -22.93 2.50
N PRO A 150 -16.91 -23.45 3.33
CA PRO A 150 -18.28 -22.92 3.45
C PRO A 150 -18.32 -21.59 4.21
N THR A 151 -17.32 -21.32 5.05
CA THR A 151 -17.26 -20.09 5.86
C THR A 151 -16.02 -19.26 5.54
N ALA A 152 -16.19 -17.94 5.47
CA ALA A 152 -15.06 -17.02 5.44
C ALA A 152 -14.37 -17.03 6.82
N PRO A 153 -13.03 -17.05 6.87
CA PRO A 153 -12.31 -17.02 8.15
C PRO A 153 -12.49 -15.68 8.86
N PRO A 154 -12.14 -15.53 10.15
CA PRO A 154 -11.96 -14.20 10.74
C PRO A 154 -10.67 -13.54 10.22
N ARG A 155 -10.49 -12.24 10.49
CA ARG A 155 -9.23 -11.53 10.20
C ARG A 155 -8.22 -11.72 11.34
N ALA A 156 -6.92 -11.77 11.02
CA ALA A 156 -5.86 -12.02 12.01
C ALA A 156 -5.81 -10.93 13.09
N ALA A 157 -5.98 -9.68 12.70
CA ALA A 157 -5.96 -8.52 13.59
C ALA A 157 -7.21 -8.37 14.49
N SER A 158 -8.21 -9.26 14.37
CA SER A 158 -9.54 -8.99 14.89
C SER A 158 -10.35 -10.23 15.30
N VAL A 159 -9.81 -11.02 16.22
CA VAL A 159 -10.72 -11.63 17.20
C VAL A 159 -11.18 -10.50 18.12
N GLY A 160 -12.24 -9.80 17.71
CA GLY A 160 -12.87 -8.76 18.54
C GLY A 160 -13.74 -7.73 17.80
N LYS A 161 -13.27 -7.02 16.75
CA LYS A 161 -14.01 -5.82 16.25
C LYS A 161 -13.89 -5.46 14.76
N ARG A 162 -13.26 -6.27 13.90
CA ARG A 162 -13.18 -5.98 12.44
C ARG A 162 -13.44 -7.22 11.61
N HIS A 163 -14.60 -7.26 10.96
CA HIS A 163 -14.92 -8.26 9.93
C HIS A 163 -14.03 -8.04 8.69
N TRP A 164 -13.97 -9.04 7.82
CA TRP A 164 -13.52 -8.77 6.45
C TRP A 164 -14.40 -7.68 5.86
N LYS A 165 -13.81 -6.82 5.05
CA LYS A 165 -14.59 -5.83 4.30
C LYS A 165 -15.66 -6.58 3.48
N PRO A 166 -16.93 -6.12 3.48
CA PRO A 166 -17.97 -6.67 2.62
C PRO A 166 -17.51 -6.73 1.16
N TYR A 167 -18.12 -7.64 0.40
CA TYR A 167 -17.91 -7.72 -1.05
C TYR A 167 -18.64 -6.57 -1.75
N GLY A 168 -18.11 -6.13 -2.90
CA GLY A 168 -18.47 -4.86 -3.52
C GLY A 168 -17.35 -3.83 -3.32
N GLY A 169 -17.15 -2.95 -4.29
CA GLY A 169 -16.13 -1.91 -4.22
C GLY A 169 -16.22 -1.08 -2.94
N HIS A 170 -15.18 -0.30 -2.65
CA HIS A 170 -15.32 0.75 -1.66
C HIS A 170 -16.51 1.63 -2.06
N PRO A 171 -17.47 1.93 -1.15
CA PRO A 171 -18.41 3.00 -1.44
C PRO A 171 -17.57 4.24 -1.77
N TYR A 172 -18.00 4.99 -2.79
CA TYR A 172 -17.37 6.26 -3.08
C TYR A 172 -17.43 7.13 -1.81
N THR A 173 -16.42 7.98 -1.61
CA THR A 173 -16.51 8.97 -0.52
C THR A 173 -17.70 9.87 -0.84
N PRO A 174 -18.73 9.95 0.03
CA PRO A 174 -19.89 10.80 -0.23
C PRO A 174 -19.49 12.24 -0.51
N ASP A 175 -20.20 12.92 -1.41
CA ASP A 175 -19.87 14.28 -1.83
C ASP A 175 -19.84 15.27 -0.66
N GLU A 176 -20.72 15.05 0.32
CA GLU A 176 -20.78 15.77 1.60
C GLU A 176 -19.45 15.79 2.36
N ILE A 177 -18.62 14.77 2.13
CA ILE A 177 -17.29 14.60 2.72
C ILE A 177 -16.21 14.96 1.70
N ALA A 178 -16.35 14.48 0.45
CA ALA A 178 -15.34 14.65 -0.59
C ALA A 178 -15.19 16.13 -0.99
N VAL A 179 -16.29 16.84 -1.22
CA VAL A 179 -16.25 18.23 -1.70
C VAL A 179 -15.58 19.16 -0.68
N PRO A 180 -15.95 19.17 0.62
CA PRO A 180 -15.25 19.99 1.60
C PRO A 180 -13.79 19.58 1.80
N LEU A 181 -13.49 18.28 1.76
CA LEU A 181 -12.13 17.76 1.90
C LEU A 181 -11.23 18.24 0.76
N ILE A 182 -11.69 18.13 -0.49
CA ILE A 182 -10.94 18.55 -1.67
C ILE A 182 -10.80 20.08 -1.68
N SER A 183 -11.89 20.81 -1.46
CA SER A 183 -11.88 22.28 -1.47
C SER A 183 -10.96 22.84 -0.39
N GLY A 184 -11.07 22.32 0.84
CA GLY A 184 -10.18 22.72 1.95
C GLY A 184 -8.72 22.35 1.71
N ALA A 185 -8.44 21.24 1.02
CA ALA A 185 -7.08 20.89 0.61
C ALA A 185 -6.55 21.86 -0.44
N ILE A 186 -7.35 22.23 -1.45
CA ILE A 186 -6.97 23.22 -2.47
C ILE A 186 -6.70 24.59 -1.82
N GLU A 187 -7.59 25.04 -0.94
CA GLU A 187 -7.41 26.30 -0.19
C GLU A 187 -6.11 26.31 0.63
N LEU A 188 -5.82 25.22 1.33
CA LEU A 188 -4.59 25.10 2.12
C LEU A 188 -3.34 25.13 1.23
N LEU A 189 -3.42 24.58 0.01
CA LEU A 189 -2.35 24.58 -0.98
C LEU A 189 -2.19 25.90 -1.75
N GLY A 190 -3.09 26.86 -1.57
CA GLY A 190 -2.96 28.23 -2.09
C GLY A 190 -1.89 29.04 -1.34
N ASP A 191 -2.19 30.29 -1.03
CA ASP A 191 -1.30 31.20 -0.29
C ASP A 191 -0.80 30.66 1.07
N PRO A 192 -1.62 29.94 1.87
CA PRO A 192 -1.16 29.42 3.16
C PRO A 192 0.05 28.49 3.04
N ALA A 193 0.14 27.69 1.97
CA ALA A 193 1.25 26.76 1.78
C ALA A 193 2.59 27.49 1.61
N ASP A 194 2.62 28.55 0.80
CA ASP A 194 3.84 29.35 0.60
C ASP A 194 4.27 30.02 1.89
N GLN A 195 3.33 30.54 2.68
CA GLN A 195 3.62 31.16 3.97
C GLN A 195 4.15 30.15 5.00
N ILE A 196 3.58 28.93 5.05
CA ILE A 196 4.06 27.86 5.93
C ILE A 196 5.48 27.42 5.52
N ILE A 197 5.76 27.30 4.23
CA ILE A 197 7.10 26.98 3.71
C ILE A 197 8.08 28.11 4.00
N ALA A 198 7.68 29.37 3.80
CA ALA A 198 8.50 30.53 4.13
C ALA A 198 8.84 30.58 5.63
N LEU A 199 7.91 30.19 6.50
CA LEU A 199 8.16 30.08 7.94
C LEU A 199 9.18 28.97 8.28
N ARG A 200 9.17 27.85 7.56
CA ARG A 200 10.21 26.81 7.66
C ARG A 200 11.56 27.33 7.20
N ASP A 201 11.61 28.02 6.07
CA ASP A 201 12.85 28.55 5.50
C ASP A 201 13.43 29.63 6.46
N ARG A 202 12.57 30.46 7.04
CA ARG A 202 12.94 31.41 8.11
C ARG A 202 13.50 30.73 9.36
N LEU A 203 12.92 29.60 9.76
CA LEU A 203 13.43 28.81 10.87
C LEU A 203 14.83 28.25 10.55
N ALA A 204 15.09 27.80 9.32
CA ALA A 204 16.41 27.37 8.89
C ALA A 204 17.44 28.52 9.00
N ASP A 205 17.09 29.71 8.52
CA ASP A 205 17.93 30.91 8.63
C ASP A 205 18.21 31.31 10.09
N LEU A 206 17.23 31.16 10.98
CA LEU A 206 17.42 31.38 12.41
C LEU A 206 18.39 30.37 13.02
N TYR A 207 18.28 29.10 12.60
CA TYR A 207 19.17 28.05 13.06
C TYR A 207 20.63 28.35 12.69
N GLU A 208 20.88 28.67 11.42
CA GLU A 208 22.23 28.97 10.93
C GLU A 208 22.83 30.23 11.57
N ARG A 209 22.03 31.27 11.82
CA ARG A 209 22.52 32.49 12.48
C ARG A 209 22.82 32.32 13.97
N LEU A 210 22.07 31.46 14.68
CA LEU A 210 22.19 31.31 16.14
C LEU A 210 23.12 30.18 16.55
N ARG A 211 23.27 29.14 15.73
CA ARG A 211 24.12 27.96 16.01
C ARG A 211 25.58 28.30 16.33
N PRO A 212 26.24 29.31 15.72
CA PRO A 212 27.60 29.70 16.10
C PRO A 212 27.69 30.32 17.50
N ARG A 213 26.60 30.93 17.99
CA ARG A 213 26.56 31.69 19.25
C ARG A 213 26.00 30.90 20.43
N HIS A 214 25.14 29.91 20.13
CA HIS A 214 24.41 29.15 21.14
C HIS A 214 24.39 27.66 20.79
N GLN A 215 24.39 26.80 21.82
CA GLN A 215 24.30 25.36 21.66
C GLN A 215 23.23 24.75 22.60
N GLY A 216 22.80 23.54 22.28
CA GLY A 216 21.88 22.76 23.11
C GLY A 216 20.60 23.50 23.51
N ARG A 217 20.30 23.53 24.82
CA ARG A 217 19.07 24.14 25.36
C ARG A 217 18.96 25.64 25.11
N MET A 218 20.08 26.38 25.11
CA MET A 218 20.06 27.82 24.86
C MET A 218 19.67 28.12 23.41
N LEU A 219 20.25 27.41 22.44
CA LEU A 219 19.89 27.55 21.03
C LEU A 219 18.38 27.30 20.83
N HIS A 220 17.88 26.20 21.39
CA HIS A 220 16.46 25.86 21.33
C HIS A 220 15.57 26.95 21.98
N TRP A 221 15.98 27.53 23.11
CA TRP A 221 15.24 28.60 23.76
C TRP A 221 15.16 29.87 22.91
N HIS A 222 16.28 30.32 22.31
CA HIS A 222 16.30 31.49 21.45
C HIS A 222 15.45 31.30 20.18
N ILE A 223 15.56 30.13 19.55
CA ILE A 223 14.73 29.76 18.39
C ILE A 223 13.26 29.76 18.79
N ARG A 224 12.90 29.10 19.89
CA ARG A 224 11.52 29.06 20.37
C ARG A 224 10.99 30.46 20.61
N ARG A 225 11.76 31.34 21.25
CA ARG A 225 11.34 32.71 21.55
C ARG A 225 11.12 33.52 20.26
N ALA A 226 12.01 33.39 19.28
CA ALA A 226 11.84 34.04 17.98
C ALA A 226 10.58 33.53 17.26
N MET A 227 10.32 32.23 17.31
CA MET A 227 9.20 31.60 16.61
C MET A 227 7.84 31.76 17.32
N LEU A 228 7.82 32.19 18.58
CA LEU A 228 6.56 32.48 19.28
C LEU A 228 5.85 33.71 18.73
N ALA A 229 6.60 34.67 18.18
CA ALA A 229 6.04 35.90 17.61
C ALA A 229 5.51 35.72 16.18
N GLU A 230 5.82 34.60 15.53
CA GLU A 230 5.51 34.35 14.13
C GLU A 230 4.19 33.58 14.02
N PRO A 231 3.16 34.11 13.34
CA PRO A 231 1.92 33.40 13.13
C PRO A 231 2.14 32.21 12.20
N CYS A 232 1.44 31.10 12.47
CA CYS A 232 1.44 29.93 11.59
C CYS A 232 0.09 29.87 10.88
N PRO A 233 0.04 30.06 9.54
CA PRO A 233 -1.21 30.13 8.79
C PRO A 233 -2.08 28.88 8.99
N CYS A 234 -3.40 29.09 9.11
CA CYS A 234 -4.42 28.04 9.29
C CYS A 234 -4.22 27.10 10.50
N ALA A 235 -3.25 27.37 11.36
CA ALA A 235 -2.96 26.54 12.52
C ALA A 235 -4.05 26.66 13.60
N ASP A 236 -4.78 27.77 13.63
CA ASP A 236 -5.96 27.99 14.48
C ASP A 236 -7.11 27.00 14.20
N ARG A 237 -7.16 26.43 12.99
CA ARG A 237 -8.17 25.43 12.59
C ARG A 237 -8.01 24.06 13.26
N TYR A 238 -6.93 23.85 14.01
CA TYR A 238 -6.60 22.56 14.61
C TYR A 238 -6.39 22.68 16.12
N PRO A 239 -6.68 21.62 16.91
CA PRO A 239 -6.30 21.54 18.32
C PRO A 239 -4.77 21.41 18.42
N ASN A 240 -4.09 22.55 18.26
CA ASN A 240 -2.68 22.60 18.01
C ASN A 240 -1.86 22.73 19.30
N PRO A 241 -0.67 22.10 19.38
CA PRO A 241 0.22 22.29 20.52
C PRO A 241 0.63 23.76 20.62
N GLU A 242 0.70 24.29 21.85
CA GLU A 242 1.18 25.66 22.14
C GLU A 242 2.63 25.92 21.67
N TRP A 243 3.34 24.85 21.29
CA TRP A 243 4.75 24.88 20.93
C TRP A 243 4.93 25.21 19.44
N PRO A 244 5.57 26.34 19.09
CA PRO A 244 5.61 26.85 17.71
C PRO A 244 6.30 25.89 16.74
N LEU A 245 7.38 25.22 17.16
CA LEU A 245 8.09 24.26 16.31
C LEU A 245 7.26 23.00 16.02
N ARG A 246 6.49 22.53 17.00
CA ARG A 246 5.60 21.38 16.82
C ARG A 246 4.41 21.75 15.94
N ARG A 247 3.87 22.95 16.11
CA ARG A 247 2.81 23.53 15.27
C ARG A 247 3.26 23.62 13.81
N LEU A 248 4.45 24.17 13.55
CA LEU A 248 5.01 24.24 12.20
C LEU A 248 5.23 22.85 11.61
N ALA A 249 5.84 21.92 12.36
CA ALA A 249 6.04 20.55 11.89
C ALA A 249 4.71 19.84 11.55
N PHE A 250 3.67 20.09 12.36
CA PHE A 250 2.33 19.60 12.08
C PHE A 250 1.76 20.18 10.79
N MET A 251 1.86 21.50 10.59
CA MET A 251 1.36 22.15 9.37
C MET A 251 2.12 21.72 8.11
N LEU A 252 3.44 21.49 8.18
CA LEU A 252 4.21 20.93 7.07
C LEU A 252 3.72 19.52 6.68
N ASP A 253 3.39 18.69 7.68
CA ASP A 253 2.76 17.39 7.43
C ASP A 253 1.35 17.55 6.83
N ARG A 254 0.58 18.56 7.26
CA ARG A 254 -0.73 18.86 6.68
C ARG A 254 -0.66 19.26 5.22
N LEU A 255 0.36 20.02 4.82
CA LEU A 255 0.59 20.30 3.40
C LEU A 255 0.81 19.01 2.60
N GLY A 256 1.66 18.09 3.10
CA GLY A 256 1.85 16.80 2.44
C GLY A 256 0.57 15.96 2.32
N ASP A 257 -0.29 15.99 3.34
CA ASP A 257 -1.58 15.28 3.32
C ASP A 257 -2.58 15.93 2.35
N ALA A 258 -2.60 17.26 2.28
CA ALA A 258 -3.41 18.02 1.32
C ALA A 258 -2.96 17.73 -0.12
N CYS A 259 -1.65 17.71 -0.38
CA CYS A 259 -1.12 17.30 -1.68
C CYS A 259 -1.56 15.89 -2.06
N PHE A 260 -1.50 14.93 -1.11
CA PHE A 260 -1.95 13.56 -1.37
C PHE A 260 -3.44 13.53 -1.73
N THR A 261 -4.25 14.28 -0.98
CA THR A 261 -5.71 14.37 -1.18
C THR A 261 -6.03 14.92 -2.56
N VAL A 262 -5.46 16.07 -2.93
CA VAL A 262 -5.68 16.71 -4.23
C VAL A 262 -5.28 15.79 -5.37
N ILE A 263 -4.10 15.16 -5.29
CA ILE A 263 -3.64 14.24 -6.33
C ILE A 263 -4.55 13.00 -6.39
N ALA A 264 -4.93 12.41 -5.25
CA ALA A 264 -5.73 11.19 -5.23
C ALA A 264 -7.17 11.37 -5.74
N TYR A 265 -7.77 12.56 -5.56
CA TYR A 265 -9.13 12.83 -6.02
C TYR A 265 -9.18 13.39 -7.45
N LEU A 266 -8.19 14.18 -7.86
CA LEU A 266 -8.19 14.82 -9.18
C LEU A 266 -7.40 14.04 -10.23
N VAL A 267 -6.53 13.13 -9.80
CA VAL A 267 -5.77 12.23 -10.68
C VAL A 267 -6.18 10.81 -10.35
N GLY A 268 -6.63 10.05 -11.35
CA GLY A 268 -7.02 8.64 -11.22
C GLY A 268 -5.86 7.67 -10.89
N ALA A 269 -4.77 8.16 -10.30
CA ALA A 269 -3.61 7.39 -9.88
C ALA A 269 -3.90 6.66 -8.56
N ARG A 270 -3.45 5.42 -8.44
CA ARG A 270 -3.58 4.66 -7.18
C ARG A 270 -2.64 5.25 -6.13
N ALA A 271 -2.99 5.13 -4.84
CA ALA A 271 -2.14 5.56 -3.74
C ALA A 271 -0.67 5.08 -3.83
N SER A 272 -0.44 3.84 -4.29
CA SER A 272 0.92 3.30 -4.49
C SER A 272 1.68 3.91 -5.68
N GLU A 273 0.95 4.43 -6.66
CA GLU A 273 1.50 5.11 -7.85
C GLU A 273 1.84 6.57 -7.47
N ILE A 274 0.94 7.24 -6.75
CA ILE A 274 1.16 8.58 -6.18
C ILE A 274 2.41 8.59 -5.29
N LEU A 275 2.54 7.63 -4.37
CA LEU A 275 3.67 7.57 -3.43
C LEU A 275 5.03 7.25 -4.09
N ARG A 276 5.03 6.93 -5.39
CA ARG A 276 6.26 6.70 -6.17
C ARG A 276 6.69 7.91 -6.99
N LEU A 277 5.89 8.97 -7.06
CA LEU A 277 6.22 10.17 -7.82
C LEU A 277 7.58 10.74 -7.37
N GLU A 278 8.33 11.19 -8.36
CA GLU A 278 9.66 11.78 -8.20
C GLU A 278 9.63 13.25 -8.63
N GLU A 279 10.65 14.02 -8.24
CA GLU A 279 10.84 15.38 -8.74
C GLU A 279 10.87 15.42 -10.27
N GLY A 280 10.25 16.44 -10.85
CA GLY A 280 10.15 16.60 -12.29
C GLY A 280 9.10 15.69 -12.94
N CYS A 281 8.12 15.20 -12.16
CA CYS A 281 7.05 14.35 -12.67
C CYS A 281 5.95 15.09 -13.46
N LEU A 282 6.09 16.40 -13.73
CA LEU A 282 5.18 17.13 -14.60
C LEU A 282 5.79 17.28 -16.00
N GLU A 283 5.07 16.85 -17.02
CA GLU A 283 5.45 16.95 -18.43
C GLU A 283 4.46 17.86 -19.17
N ARG A 284 4.95 18.92 -19.82
CA ARG A 284 4.13 19.82 -20.65
C ARG A 284 4.21 19.38 -22.11
N ARG A 285 3.07 19.34 -22.79
CA ARG A 285 3.00 19.01 -24.22
C ARG A 285 2.04 19.94 -24.93
N ALA A 286 2.46 20.47 -26.07
CA ALA A 286 1.57 21.15 -27.01
C ALA A 286 0.67 20.12 -27.71
N THR A 287 -0.58 20.50 -27.97
CA THR A 287 -1.47 19.75 -28.87
C THR A 287 -1.24 20.18 -30.32
N ASP A 288 -1.28 19.21 -31.23
CA ASP A 288 -0.89 19.39 -32.64
C ASP A 288 -1.90 20.23 -33.46
N GLU A 289 -3.12 20.46 -32.98
CA GLU A 289 -4.19 21.10 -33.76
C GLU A 289 -4.60 22.51 -33.29
N ASP A 290 -4.56 22.83 -31.98
CA ASP A 290 -5.01 24.13 -31.44
C ASP A 290 -3.94 24.91 -30.66
N GLY A 291 -2.76 24.32 -30.43
CA GLY A 291 -1.69 24.96 -29.65
C GLY A 291 -1.97 25.07 -28.15
N GLU A 292 -3.03 24.45 -27.64
CA GLU A 292 -3.27 24.37 -26.19
C GLU A 292 -2.24 23.44 -25.53
N GLU A 293 -1.53 23.97 -24.52
CA GLU A 293 -0.60 23.19 -23.72
C GLU A 293 -1.35 22.39 -22.66
N HIS A 294 -1.18 21.07 -22.68
CA HIS A 294 -1.65 20.18 -21.62
C HIS A 294 -0.47 19.77 -20.73
N VAL A 295 -0.74 19.74 -19.42
CA VAL A 295 0.23 19.27 -18.43
C VAL A 295 -0.17 17.86 -17.99
N TYR A 296 0.80 16.97 -17.98
CA TYR A 296 0.64 15.58 -17.60
C TYR A 296 1.44 15.27 -16.34
N LEU A 297 0.83 14.57 -15.39
CA LEU A 297 1.54 13.89 -14.31
C LEU A 297 2.09 12.57 -14.84
N VAL A 298 3.39 12.38 -14.74
CA VAL A 298 4.11 11.19 -15.21
C VAL A 298 4.48 10.33 -14.02
N GLY A 299 4.13 9.04 -14.09
CA GLY A 299 4.52 8.08 -13.05
C GLY A 299 4.49 6.65 -13.57
N THR A 300 4.73 5.70 -12.66
CA THR A 300 4.87 4.28 -13.00
C THR A 300 3.71 3.45 -12.45
N ILE A 301 2.95 2.81 -13.34
CA ILE A 301 1.89 1.87 -12.99
C ILE A 301 2.45 0.45 -12.90
N THR A 302 2.30 -0.22 -11.76
CA THR A 302 2.84 -1.59 -11.58
C THR A 302 1.77 -2.66 -11.45
N LYS A 303 0.51 -2.31 -11.16
CA LYS A 303 -0.56 -3.30 -10.92
C LYS A 303 -1.28 -3.73 -12.19
N THR A 304 -1.35 -2.85 -13.19
CA THR A 304 -1.94 -3.11 -14.51
C THR A 304 -0.91 -3.31 -15.62
N SER A 305 0.36 -3.00 -15.36
CA SER A 305 1.45 -3.14 -16.34
C SER A 305 1.81 -4.59 -16.66
N LEU A 306 2.03 -4.92 -17.92
CA LEU A 306 2.48 -6.26 -18.31
C LEU A 306 3.97 -6.50 -18.03
N THR A 307 4.72 -5.45 -17.67
CA THR A 307 6.16 -5.51 -17.40
C THR A 307 6.46 -5.65 -15.90
N GLU A 308 7.62 -6.24 -15.59
CA GLU A 308 8.07 -6.48 -14.20
C GLU A 308 8.41 -5.18 -13.47
N HIS A 309 8.82 -4.14 -14.22
CA HIS A 309 9.28 -2.85 -13.69
C HIS A 309 8.18 -1.78 -13.64
N GLY A 310 7.00 -2.06 -14.21
CA GLY A 310 5.89 -1.12 -14.35
C GLY A 310 5.99 -0.30 -15.63
N ASP A 311 4.84 0.15 -16.12
CA ASP A 311 4.75 0.93 -17.35
C ASP A 311 4.68 2.41 -17.00
N LEU A 312 5.32 3.25 -17.82
CA LEU A 312 5.18 4.69 -17.72
C LEU A 312 3.76 5.08 -18.12
N HIS A 313 3.12 5.89 -17.29
CA HIS A 313 1.76 6.35 -17.50
C HIS A 313 1.68 7.86 -17.30
N ARG A 314 0.80 8.48 -18.10
CA ARG A 314 0.55 9.92 -18.09
C ARG A 314 -0.90 10.17 -17.73
N TRP A 315 -1.12 10.88 -16.64
CA TRP A 315 -2.44 11.38 -16.27
C TRP A 315 -2.53 12.87 -16.56
N LEU A 316 -3.70 13.37 -16.98
CA LEU A 316 -3.90 14.82 -17.09
C LEU A 316 -3.75 15.47 -15.70
N ALA A 317 -2.97 16.54 -15.61
CA ALA A 317 -2.68 17.26 -14.38
C ALA A 317 -3.33 18.66 -14.40
N PRO A 318 -4.56 18.81 -13.86
CA PRO A 318 -5.18 20.13 -13.73
C PRO A 318 -4.36 21.03 -12.78
N GLU A 319 -4.60 22.34 -12.84
CA GLU A 319 -3.83 23.34 -12.08
C GLU A 319 -3.68 23.01 -10.58
N PRO A 320 -4.71 22.57 -9.83
CA PRO A 320 -4.54 22.24 -8.42
C PRO A 320 -3.56 21.07 -8.19
N VAL A 321 -3.49 20.13 -9.13
CA VAL A 321 -2.52 19.02 -9.09
C VAL A 321 -1.11 19.53 -9.36
N GLN A 322 -0.94 20.41 -10.34
CA GLN A 322 0.36 21.03 -10.62
C GLN A 322 0.87 21.80 -9.39
N ARG A 323 -0.03 22.55 -8.73
CA ARG A 323 0.28 23.24 -7.48
C ARG A 323 0.66 22.27 -6.36
N ALA A 324 -0.07 21.17 -6.19
CA ALA A 324 0.26 20.14 -5.21
C ALA A 324 1.65 19.53 -5.44
N ILE A 325 2.04 19.26 -6.69
CA ILE A 325 3.38 18.77 -7.03
C ILE A 325 4.45 19.81 -6.72
N HIS A 326 4.24 21.08 -7.09
CA HIS A 326 5.18 22.15 -6.76
C HIS A 326 5.43 22.27 -5.24
N ILE A 327 4.36 22.21 -4.44
CA ILE A 327 4.47 22.21 -2.97
C ILE A 327 5.21 20.96 -2.49
N LEU A 328 4.93 19.77 -3.03
CA LEU A 328 5.65 18.54 -2.66
C LEU A 328 7.14 18.60 -3.00
N GLU A 329 7.51 19.17 -4.14
CA GLU A 329 8.91 19.36 -4.52
C GLU A 329 9.63 20.25 -3.50
N ARG A 330 9.01 21.35 -3.06
CA ARG A 330 9.52 22.25 -2.01
C ARG A 330 9.56 21.62 -0.63
N LEU A 331 8.58 20.79 -0.27
CA LEU A 331 8.52 20.09 1.01
C LEU A 331 9.59 18.99 1.09
N SER A 332 9.76 18.23 0.01
CA SER A 332 10.66 17.08 -0.04
C SER A 332 12.12 17.47 -0.30
N ALA A 333 12.39 18.62 -0.93
CA ALA A 333 13.74 19.03 -1.35
C ALA A 333 14.83 18.84 -0.25
N PRO A 334 14.66 19.29 1.00
CA PRO A 334 15.70 19.11 2.02
C PRO A 334 15.98 17.64 2.36
N LEU A 335 14.97 16.77 2.29
CA LEU A 335 15.15 15.33 2.52
C LEU A 335 15.73 14.62 1.29
N ARG A 336 15.42 15.10 0.09
CA ARG A 336 16.00 14.62 -1.17
C ARG A 336 17.49 14.95 -1.25
N GLU A 337 17.88 16.16 -0.87
CA GLU A 337 19.29 16.56 -0.73
C GLU A 337 20.05 15.66 0.26
N LEU A 338 19.47 15.36 1.43
CA LEU A 338 20.11 14.51 2.43
C LEU A 338 20.21 13.03 2.04
N SER A 339 19.22 12.51 1.32
CA SER A 339 19.15 11.08 0.98
C SER A 339 19.73 10.74 -0.40
N GLY A 340 19.86 11.73 -1.29
CA GLY A 340 20.14 11.53 -2.71
C GLY A 340 18.98 10.91 -3.50
N GLU A 341 17.81 10.71 -2.87
CA GLU A 341 16.63 10.15 -3.53
C GLU A 341 15.82 11.24 -4.26
N LYS A 342 15.20 10.88 -5.39
CA LYS A 342 14.30 11.78 -6.14
C LYS A 342 12.84 11.72 -5.71
N ASN A 343 12.46 10.79 -4.84
CA ASN A 343 11.07 10.57 -4.45
C ASN A 343 10.48 11.77 -3.67
N LEU A 344 9.22 12.13 -3.98
CA LEU A 344 8.54 13.27 -3.35
C LEU A 344 7.96 12.96 -1.95
N TRP A 345 7.89 11.69 -1.56
CA TRP A 345 7.19 11.23 -0.36
C TRP A 345 8.18 10.70 0.68
N LEU A 346 9.09 11.57 1.11
CA LEU A 346 10.12 11.24 2.10
C LEU A 346 9.72 11.70 3.49
N HIS A 347 10.21 10.99 4.51
CA HIS A 347 10.12 11.40 5.91
C HIS A 347 11.35 10.92 6.69
N GLN A 348 11.59 11.49 7.87
CA GLN A 348 12.65 11.01 8.76
C GLN A 348 12.11 9.98 9.77
N LEU A 349 12.96 9.00 10.10
CA LEU A 349 12.70 8.03 11.17
C LEU A 349 12.97 8.67 12.54
N GLY A 350 12.22 8.29 13.58
CA GLY A 350 12.50 8.74 14.96
C GLY A 350 11.28 9.12 15.77
N ARG A 351 11.49 9.33 17.08
CA ARG A 351 10.45 9.82 18.01
C ARG A 351 10.55 11.34 18.12
N GLY A 352 9.67 12.03 17.42
CA GLY A 352 9.58 13.49 17.41
C GLY A 352 9.56 14.04 16.00
N ARG A 353 8.70 15.03 15.75
CA ARG A 353 8.60 15.71 14.46
C ARG A 353 9.40 17.01 14.55
N SER A 354 10.42 17.12 13.72
CA SER A 354 11.18 18.35 13.53
C SER A 354 10.71 19.03 12.25
N PRO A 355 10.48 20.36 12.26
CA PRO A 355 10.18 21.10 11.03
C PRO A 355 11.40 21.24 10.11
N LEU A 356 12.61 21.05 10.65
CA LEU A 356 13.86 21.04 9.89
C LEU A 356 14.44 19.62 9.81
N PRO A 357 15.20 19.29 8.76
CA PRO A 357 15.89 18.01 8.67
C PRO A 357 16.87 17.79 9.83
N THR A 358 16.98 16.54 10.25
CA THR A 358 17.84 16.07 11.34
C THR A 358 18.84 15.03 10.84
N MET A 359 19.72 14.52 11.72
CA MET A 359 20.63 13.41 11.41
C MET A 359 19.93 12.04 11.31
N MET A 360 18.61 11.99 11.44
CA MET A 360 17.88 10.74 11.38
C MET A 360 17.79 10.17 9.96
N PRO A 361 17.77 8.83 9.80
CA PRO A 361 17.64 8.22 8.48
C PRO A 361 16.36 8.67 7.78
N VAL A 362 16.48 8.91 6.48
CA VAL A 362 15.35 9.22 5.59
C VAL A 362 14.73 7.91 5.09
N ALA A 363 13.40 7.86 5.02
CA ALA A 363 12.65 6.72 4.51
C ALA A 363 11.48 7.20 3.64
N ARG A 364 11.07 6.35 2.70
CA ARG A 364 9.88 6.56 1.88
C ARG A 364 8.61 6.33 2.68
N LEU A 365 7.66 7.23 2.54
CA LEU A 365 6.33 7.11 3.10
C LEU A 365 5.59 5.96 2.42
N ARG A 366 4.95 5.11 3.23
CA ARG A 366 4.20 3.94 2.74
C ARG A 366 2.70 4.17 2.89
N SER A 367 1.91 3.49 2.06
CA SER A 367 0.44 3.61 2.07
C SER A 367 -0.21 3.41 3.44
N PRO A 368 0.21 2.47 4.31
CA PRO A 368 -0.34 2.37 5.67
C PRO A 368 -0.10 3.63 6.52
N MET A 369 1.03 4.31 6.32
CA MET A 369 1.37 5.52 7.07
C MET A 369 0.51 6.70 6.61
N VAL A 370 0.25 6.83 5.31
CA VAL A 370 -0.71 7.81 4.78
C VAL A 370 -2.09 7.56 5.37
N ASN A 371 -2.57 6.32 5.37
CA ASN A 371 -3.87 5.99 5.97
C ASN A 371 -3.94 6.42 7.44
N VAL A 372 -2.91 6.17 8.24
CA VAL A 372 -2.85 6.65 9.63
C VAL A 372 -2.87 8.17 9.70
N ARG A 373 -2.10 8.87 8.85
CA ARG A 373 -2.07 10.35 8.82
C ARG A 373 -3.42 10.94 8.44
N LEU A 374 -4.10 10.36 7.46
CA LEU A 374 -5.41 10.82 6.97
C LEU A 374 -6.56 10.47 7.92
N ASN A 375 -6.53 9.32 8.62
CA ASN A 375 -7.66 8.90 9.46
C ASN A 375 -7.49 9.27 10.94
N GLU A 376 -6.29 9.12 11.50
CA GLU A 376 -6.07 9.30 12.94
C GLU A 376 -5.53 10.68 13.29
N ARG A 377 -5.08 11.44 12.28
CA ARG A 377 -4.50 12.77 12.49
C ARG A 377 -5.23 13.86 11.73
N LEU A 378 -6.11 13.54 10.79
CA LEU A 378 -6.80 14.51 9.93
C LEU A 378 -8.26 14.74 10.35
N ALA A 379 -8.85 13.82 11.12
CA ALA A 379 -10.13 14.05 11.77
C ALA A 379 -9.91 14.84 13.08
N PRO A 380 -10.71 15.89 13.35
CA PRO A 380 -10.59 16.76 14.52
C PRO A 380 -10.65 16.02 15.87
#